data_AF-A0A929P8M5-F1
#
_entry.id   AF-A0A929P8M5-F1
#
_cell.length_a   1.000
_cell.length_b   1.000
_cell.length_c   1.000
_cell.angle_alpha   90.00
_cell.angle_beta   90.00
_cell.angle_gamma   90.00
#
_symmetry.space_group_name_H-M   'P 1'
#
loop_
_entity.id
_entity.type
_entity.pdbx_description
1 polymer ?
#
loop_
_entity_poly.entity_id
_entity_poly.type
_entity_poly.pdbx_seq_one_letter_code
_entity_poly.pdbx_strand_id
1 'polypeptide(L)' 'MYDLEKINKNNAERYAWGTNCDGWHLVKSDELSIIQGRVPPGASEVKHYHKKAWQFFFILSGEA' A
#
# COMPACT_ATOMS: atom_id res chain seq x y z
N MET A 1 15.66 19.33 15.02
CA MET A 1 15.64 17.96 14.46
C MET A 1 14.23 17.46 14.66
N TYR A 2 13.44 17.34 13.60
CA TYR A 2 12.09 16.80 13.73
C TYR A 2 12.21 15.31 13.99
N ASP A 3 11.77 14.88 15.16
CA ASP A 3 11.52 13.47 15.44
C ASP A 3 10.24 13.11 14.68
N LEU A 4 10.37 12.83 13.38
CA LEU A 4 9.30 12.24 12.60
C LEU A 4 9.15 10.82 13.14
N GLU A 5 8.11 10.58 13.93
CA GLU A 5 7.78 9.24 14.41
C GLU A 5 7.89 8.24 13.26
N LYS A 6 8.60 7.13 13.50
CA LYS A 6 8.76 6.07 12.50
C LYS A 6 7.39 5.56 12.07
N ILE A 7 7.08 5.68 10.79
CA ILE A 7 5.80 5.21 10.24
C ILE A 7 5.79 3.69 10.06
N ASN A 8 4.67 3.06 10.43
CA ASN A 8 4.40 1.64 10.28
C ASN A 8 2.87 1.40 10.26
N LYS A 9 2.44 0.15 10.12
CA LYS A 9 1.00 -0.19 10.04
C LYS A 9 0.15 0.22 11.26
N ASN A 10 0.76 0.44 12.43
CA ASN A 10 0.03 0.80 13.64
C ASN A 10 -0.30 2.30 13.72
N ASN A 11 0.43 3.16 13.02
CA ASN A 11 0.24 4.62 13.03
C ASN A 11 -0.01 5.24 11.64
N ALA A 12 0.11 4.48 10.56
CA ALA A 12 -0.21 4.92 9.20
C ALA A 12 -1.72 4.99 8.94
N GLU A 13 -2.13 5.91 8.06
CA GLU A 13 -3.49 5.98 7.53
C GLU A 13 -3.85 4.64 6.85
N ARG A 14 -4.83 3.94 7.40
CA ARG A 14 -5.36 2.68 6.87
C ARG A 14 -6.56 2.95 5.96
N TYR A 15 -6.62 2.27 4.83
CA TYR A 15 -7.81 2.18 4.00
C TYR A 15 -8.10 0.72 3.61
N ALA A 16 -9.36 0.44 3.31
CA ALA A 16 -9.81 -0.86 2.83
C ALA A 16 -10.23 -0.76 1.36
N TRP A 17 -10.07 -1.85 0.61
CA TRP A 17 -10.60 -1.97 -0.75
C TRP A 17 -11.01 -3.41 -1.06
N GLY A 18 -11.79 -3.58 -2.12
CA GLY A 18 -12.19 -4.88 -2.65
C GLY A 18 -12.77 -5.82 -1.59
N THR A 19 -12.38 -7.09 -1.66
CA THR A 19 -12.84 -8.14 -0.75
C THR A 19 -11.89 -8.26 0.45
N ASN A 20 -12.04 -7.36 1.42
CA ASN A 20 -11.30 -7.38 2.69
C ASN A 20 -9.77 -7.20 2.54
N CYS A 21 -9.35 -6.42 1.54
CA CYS A 21 -7.97 -6.00 1.41
C CYS A 21 -7.71 -4.75 2.26
N ASP A 22 -6.48 -4.62 2.76
CA ASP A 22 -6.06 -3.51 3.62
C ASP A 22 -4.80 -2.84 3.09
N GLY A 23 -4.73 -1.52 3.25
CA GLY A 23 -3.61 -0.70 2.79
C GLY A 23 -3.25 0.35 3.81
N TRP A 24 -1.94 0.54 4.00
CA TRP A 24 -1.40 1.54 4.90
C TRP A 24 -0.50 2.48 4.11
N HIS A 25 -0.84 3.77 4.09
CA HIS A 25 0.00 4.78 3.46
C HIS A 25 1.22 5.08 4.33
N LEU A 26 2.38 4.57 3.92
CA LEU A 26 3.67 4.88 4.54
C LEU A 26 4.27 6.18 3.98
N VAL A 27 3.95 6.50 2.72
CA VAL A 27 4.17 7.81 2.09
C VAL A 27 2.95 8.11 1.22
N LYS A 28 2.45 9.35 1.26
CA LYS A 28 1.30 9.83 0.49
C LYS A 28 1.56 11.27 0.04
N SER A 29 2.25 11.43 -1.08
CA SER A 29 2.46 12.72 -1.75
C SER A 29 2.22 12.60 -3.26
N ASP A 30 2.24 13.72 -3.97
CA ASP A 30 2.05 13.75 -5.42
C ASP A 30 3.24 13.15 -6.18
N GLU A 31 4.43 13.21 -5.59
CA GLU A 31 5.69 12.71 -6.18
C GLU A 31 5.90 11.22 -5.89
N LEU A 32 5.46 10.72 -4.73
CA LEU A 32 5.67 9.33 -4.32
C LEU A 32 4.56 8.83 -3.39
N SER A 33 4.10 7.62 -3.68
CA SER A 33 3.23 6.86 -2.79
C SER A 33 3.90 5.53 -2.43
N ILE A 34 4.01 5.25 -1.14
CA ILE A 34 4.43 3.94 -0.61
C ILE A 34 3.28 3.38 0.21
N ILE A 35 2.80 2.21 -0.20
CA ILE A 35 1.70 1.52 0.47
C ILE A 35 2.19 0.14 0.89
N GLN A 36 2.00 -0.22 2.15
CA GLN A 36 2.03 -1.61 2.56
C GLN A 36 0.62 -2.18 2.37
N GLY A 37 0.47 -3.21 1.53
CA GLY A 37 -0.82 -3.84 1.25
C GLY A 37 -0.94 -5.22 1.88
N ARG A 38 -2.17 -5.64 2.18
CA ARG A 38 -2.53 -7.03 2.50
C ARG A 38 -3.69 -7.45 1.61
N VAL A 39 -3.46 -8.47 0.79
CA VAL A 39 -4.47 -9.11 -0.05
C VAL A 39 -4.75 -10.51 0.53
N PRO A 40 -5.96 -10.82 1.02
CA PRO A 40 -6.30 -12.16 1.49
C PRO A 40 -6.29 -13.22 0.38
N PRO A 41 -6.11 -14.51 0.71
CA PRO A 41 -6.28 -15.59 -0.26
C PRO A 41 -7.65 -15.54 -0.95
N GLY A 42 -7.65 -15.70 -2.28
CA GLY A 42 -8.86 -15.63 -3.11
C GLY A 42 -9.35 -14.22 -3.44
N ALA A 43 -8.74 -13.17 -2.87
CA ALA A 43 -8.94 -11.80 -3.30
C ALA A 43 -7.94 -11.41 -4.39
N SER A 44 -8.28 -10.39 -5.18
CA SER A 44 -7.42 -9.87 -6.22
C SER A 44 -7.67 -8.38 -6.44
N GLU A 45 -6.69 -7.71 -7.04
CA GLU A 45 -6.84 -6.33 -7.49
C GLU A 45 -7.71 -6.26 -8.75
N VAL A 46 -8.43 -5.14 -8.91
CA VAL A 46 -9.14 -4.87 -10.16
C VAL A 46 -8.13 -4.45 -11.22
N LYS A 47 -8.18 -5.09 -12.39
CA LYS A 47 -7.25 -4.79 -13.50
C LYS A 47 -7.31 -3.30 -13.89
N HIS A 48 -6.19 -2.61 -13.78
CA HIS A 48 -6.03 -1.22 -14.19
C HIS A 48 -4.59 -0.95 -14.65
N TYR A 49 -4.32 0.28 -15.07
CA TYR A 49 -2.99 0.73 -15.44
C TYR A 49 -2.80 2.20 -15.09
N HIS A 50 -1.55 2.60 -14.87
CA HIS A 50 -1.20 3.97 -14.53
C HIS A 50 -0.73 4.72 -15.78
N LYS A 51 -1.37 5.86 -16.08
CA LYS A 51 -0.99 6.70 -17.23
C LYS A 51 0.22 7.59 -16.97
N LYS A 52 0.49 7.91 -15.70
CA LYS A 52 1.46 8.93 -15.27
C LYS A 52 2.44 8.42 -14.20
N ALA A 53 2.32 7.16 -13.79
CA ALA A 53 3.10 6.60 -12.69
C ALA A 53 3.58 5.20 -13.04
N TRP A 54 4.69 4.83 -12.43
CA TRP A 54 5.24 3.49 -12.48
C TRP A 54 4.89 2.80 -11.17
N GLN A 55 4.53 1.53 -11.24
CA GLN A 55 4.20 0.74 -10.07
C GLN A 55 5.06 -0.53 -10.07
N PHE A 56 5.61 -0.84 -8.91
CA PHE A 56 6.24 -2.13 -8.65
C PHE A 56 5.70 -2.67 -7.33
N PHE A 57 5.78 -3.99 -7.17
CA PHE A 57 5.42 -4.67 -5.93
C PHE A 57 6.65 -5.38 -5.39
N PHE A 58 6.87 -5.25 -4.09
CA PHE A 58 7.84 -6.04 -3.36
C PHE A 58 7.08 -6.92 -2.36
N ILE A 59 7.10 -8.23 -2.58
CA ILE A 59 6.34 -9.18 -1.77
C ILE A 59 7.11 -9.46 -0.47
N LEU A 60 6.56 -8.99 0.65
CA LEU A 60 7.14 -9.20 1.98
C LEU A 60 6.85 -10.60 2.54
N SER A 61 5.74 -11.22 2.13
CA SER A 61 5.30 -12.54 2.58
C SER A 61 4.21 -13.07 1.65
N GLY A 62 4.20 -14.38 1.44
CA GLY A 62 3.27 -15.06 0.53
C GLY A 62 3.76 -15.03 -0.92
N GLU A 63 2.82 -15.23 -1.84
CA GLU A 63 3.02 -15.22 -3.29
C GLU A 63 1.85 -14.48 -3.97
N ALA A 64 2.11 -13.94 -5.17
CA ALA A 64 1.17 -13.14 -5.95
C ALA A 64 1.24 -13.53 -7.42
#